data_AF-A0A8B6GZT2-F1
#
_entry.id   AF-A0A8B6GZT2-F1
#
_cell.length_a   1.000
_cell.length_b   1.000
_cell.length_c   1.000
_cell.angle_alpha   90.00
_cell.angle_beta   90.00
_cell.angle_gamma   90.00
#
_symmetry.space_group_name_H-M   'P 1'
#
loop_
_entity.id
_entity.type
_entity.pdbx_description
1 polymer ?
#
loop_
_entity_poly.entity_id
_entity_poly.type
_entity_poly.pdbx_seq_one_letter_code
_entity_poly.pdbx_strand_id
1 'polypeptide(L)'
;MQPGLDDIQQALNKATQRTLDISKGVYQWGQDREEQNSNTGNSRHMNVTEIDVGALLKAPPVGKKNFYKSIAENKDVTKYVMMMSSAISTLKADVLESLQRYSDYSFLWEKDRQEAVTEFISTDPILSEYKAKVAMFTKLEDNIDDIQASEVVGPIELFTEKLKLALRVEIKAWKLLFGKELNNNFRIKMDEVLSFVDDYSKRLARPIRDLQDVRESMGALADIRNNQIHLDMSLGPIEESYAILNDFEVTVPKEENDRVDSLRYSFQKLMRSANHVQDELVRVQPGFKSELLTSVETFHKDAADFAENYDVDGPMCEGISPNEANDRLQVFQKFGKLSEEFRVETEGADSVDILLPSSHPRKVQGRCNCALAASGNKGLHHQSSTDLWTLLRSGLC
;
A
#
# COMPACT_ATOMS: atom_id res chain seq x y z
N MET A 1 24.71 3.62 -28.39
CA MET A 1 25.45 4.89 -28.58
C MET A 1 24.82 5.66 -29.72
N GLN A 2 24.78 6.99 -29.61
CA GLN A 2 24.36 7.89 -30.69
C GLN A 2 25.41 8.99 -30.84
N PRO A 3 26.00 9.19 -32.03
CA PRO A 3 25.83 8.41 -33.26
C PRO A 3 26.40 6.98 -33.15
N GLY A 4 26.07 6.09 -34.09
CA GLY A 4 26.64 4.75 -34.15
C GLY A 4 28.13 4.77 -34.54
N LEU A 5 28.88 3.72 -34.19
CA LEU A 5 30.30 3.62 -34.60
C LEU A 5 30.46 3.64 -36.13
N ASP A 6 29.53 3.04 -36.85
CA ASP A 6 29.51 3.03 -38.31
C ASP A 6 29.29 4.44 -38.90
N ASP A 7 28.48 5.27 -38.25
CA ASP A 7 28.26 6.67 -38.65
C ASP A 7 29.53 7.50 -38.45
N ILE A 8 30.25 7.28 -37.34
CA ILE A 8 31.54 7.93 -37.04
C ILE A 8 32.58 7.52 -38.09
N GLN A 9 32.66 6.23 -38.42
CA GLN A 9 33.55 5.73 -39.47
C GLN A 9 33.20 6.33 -40.84
N GLN A 10 31.91 6.47 -41.16
CA GLN A 10 31.48 7.10 -42.41
C GLN A 10 31.85 8.59 -42.45
N ALA A 11 31.74 9.31 -41.34
CA ALA A 11 32.15 10.70 -41.23
C ALA A 11 33.67 10.84 -41.42
N LEU A 12 34.46 9.95 -40.82
CA LEU A 12 35.92 9.91 -40.98
C LEU A 12 36.32 9.62 -42.44
N ASN A 13 35.62 8.70 -43.10
CA ASN A 13 35.84 8.39 -44.52
C ASN A 13 35.52 9.62 -45.41
N LYS A 14 34.43 10.32 -45.12
CA LYS A 14 34.07 11.58 -45.81
C LYS A 14 35.15 12.63 -45.59
N ALA A 15 35.63 12.83 -44.36
CA ALA A 15 36.69 13.79 -44.06
C ALA A 15 37.99 13.47 -44.80
N THR A 16 38.39 12.19 -44.81
CA THR A 16 39.56 11.71 -45.54
C THR A 16 39.43 12.02 -47.05
N GLN A 17 38.27 11.75 -47.63
CA GLN A 17 38.00 12.06 -49.04
C GLN A 17 38.05 13.57 -49.32
N ARG A 18 37.51 14.41 -48.42
CA ARG A 18 37.59 15.87 -48.55
C ARG A 18 39.03 16.37 -48.51
N THR A 19 39.87 15.82 -47.64
CA THR A 19 41.30 16.15 -47.59
C THR A 19 42.00 15.80 -48.90
N LEU A 20 41.68 14.65 -49.51
CA LEU A 20 42.18 14.29 -50.84
C LEU A 20 41.65 15.23 -51.92
N ASP A 21 40.38 15.63 -51.85
CA ASP A 21 39.75 16.53 -52.82
C ASP A 21 40.41 17.92 -52.86
N ILE A 22 41.04 18.38 -51.77
CA ILE A 22 41.81 19.65 -51.77
C ILE A 22 42.88 19.63 -52.87
N SER A 23 43.52 18.49 -53.12
CA SER A 23 44.53 18.37 -54.17
C SER A 23 43.99 18.51 -55.60
N LYS A 24 42.66 18.47 -55.79
CA LYS A 24 42.02 18.79 -57.09
C LYS A 24 42.09 20.29 -57.41
N GLY A 25 42.13 21.13 -56.38
CA GLY A 25 42.26 22.59 -56.50
C GLY A 25 43.70 23.10 -56.55
N VAL A 26 44.69 22.21 -56.35
CA VAL A 26 46.11 22.56 -56.45
C VAL A 26 46.63 22.27 -57.87
N TYR A 27 46.94 23.33 -58.61
CA TYR A 27 47.46 23.26 -59.98
C TYR A 27 48.97 23.05 -60.00
N GLN A 28 49.46 22.32 -61.02
CA GLN A 28 50.91 22.17 -61.19
C GLN A 28 51.53 23.48 -61.68
N TRP A 29 52.69 23.82 -61.11
CA TRP A 29 53.47 24.98 -61.52
C TRP A 29 53.86 24.90 -62.99
N GLY A 30 53.84 26.05 -63.69
CA GLY A 30 54.29 26.17 -65.08
C GLY A 30 53.23 26.00 -66.17
N GLN A 31 51.97 25.77 -65.81
CA GLN A 31 50.87 25.59 -66.78
C GLN A 31 50.41 26.88 -67.46
N ASP A 32 50.63 28.05 -66.84
CA ASP A 32 50.27 29.34 -67.45
C ASP A 32 51.17 29.73 -68.63
N ARG A 33 52.30 29.02 -68.83
CA ARG A 33 53.20 29.24 -70.00
C ARG A 33 52.70 28.57 -71.29
N GLU A 34 51.78 27.61 -71.21
CA GLU A 34 51.22 26.95 -72.40
C GLU A 34 50.06 27.76 -73.03
N GLU A 35 49.35 28.59 -72.24
CA GLU A 35 48.26 29.44 -72.74
C GLU A 35 48.77 30.72 -73.42
N GLN A 36 49.95 31.26 -73.05
CA GLN A 36 50.48 32.47 -73.68
C GLN A 36 51.05 32.27 -75.09
N ASN A 37 51.31 31.02 -75.51
CA ASN A 37 51.87 30.74 -76.84
C ASN A 37 50.81 30.49 -77.91
N SER A 38 49.52 30.56 -77.56
CA SER A 38 48.40 30.35 -78.49
C SER A 38 47.41 31.52 -78.61
N ASN A 39 47.56 32.60 -77.84
CA ASN A 39 46.71 33.79 -77.98
C ASN A 39 47.50 35.11 -77.87
N THR A 40 47.90 35.63 -79.03
CA THR A 40 48.11 37.06 -79.24
C THR A 40 46.78 37.81 -79.01
N GLY A 41 46.74 38.68 -78.00
CA GLY A 41 45.72 39.73 -77.94
C GLY A 41 45.20 40.09 -76.54
N ASN A 42 45.49 41.32 -76.14
CA ASN A 42 44.85 42.12 -75.09
C ASN A 42 45.15 41.79 -73.62
N SER A 43 46.19 42.48 -73.14
CA SER A 43 46.35 42.91 -71.76
C SER A 43 45.10 43.64 -71.25
N ARG A 44 44.50 43.14 -70.17
CA ARG A 44 43.75 43.95 -69.20
C ARG A 44 44.21 43.57 -67.81
N HIS A 45 44.90 44.52 -67.17
CA HIS A 45 45.13 44.55 -65.73
C HIS A 45 43.80 44.39 -64.97
N MET A 46 43.73 43.40 -64.08
CA MET A 46 42.74 43.35 -63.00
C MET A 46 43.49 43.13 -61.68
N ASN A 47 43.21 44.03 -60.75
CA ASN A 47 43.83 44.12 -59.44
C ASN A 47 43.41 42.92 -58.59
N VAL A 48 44.39 42.23 -57.99
CA VAL A 48 44.17 41.15 -57.02
C VAL A 48 43.95 41.79 -55.65
N THR A 49 42.70 42.00 -55.29
CA THR A 49 42.29 42.22 -53.90
C THR A 49 41.07 41.36 -53.66
N GLU A 50 41.31 40.20 -53.05
CA GLU A 50 40.40 39.27 -52.36
C GLU A 50 40.66 37.82 -52.78
N ILE A 51 41.20 37.03 -51.85
CA ILE A 51 41.31 35.57 -51.99
C ILE A 51 39.93 35.01 -51.63
N ASP A 52 39.07 34.83 -52.64
CA ASP A 52 37.81 34.13 -52.48
C ASP A 52 38.05 32.62 -52.32
N VAL A 53 37.92 32.14 -51.09
CA VAL A 53 38.08 30.73 -50.70
C VAL A 53 37.06 29.83 -51.42
N GLY A 54 35.93 30.39 -51.88
CA GLY A 54 34.91 29.68 -52.66
C GLY A 54 35.31 29.38 -54.11
N ALA A 55 36.24 30.16 -54.69
CA ALA A 55 36.73 29.94 -56.05
C ALA A 55 37.71 28.76 -56.16
N LEU A 56 38.44 28.44 -55.08
CA LEU A 56 39.36 27.29 -55.00
C LEU A 56 38.66 25.92 -55.03
N LEU A 57 37.36 25.87 -54.72
CA LEU A 57 36.54 24.65 -54.71
C LEU A 57 35.79 24.41 -56.02
N LYS A 58 35.83 25.35 -56.99
CA LYS A 58 35.23 25.14 -58.30
C LYS A 58 36.11 24.23 -59.15
N ALA A 59 35.48 23.28 -59.84
CA ALA A 59 36.15 22.37 -60.77
C ALA A 59 37.07 23.14 -61.73
N PRO A 60 38.22 22.57 -62.14
CA PRO A 60 39.19 23.27 -62.96
C PRO A 60 38.55 23.83 -64.23
N PRO A 61 38.97 25.02 -64.70
CA PRO A 61 38.75 25.36 -66.11
C PRO A 61 39.34 24.23 -66.96
N VAL A 62 38.56 23.78 -67.94
CA VAL A 62 38.87 22.63 -68.81
C VAL A 62 40.28 22.80 -69.39
N GLY A 63 41.24 21.98 -68.94
CA GLY A 63 42.61 21.94 -69.49
C GLY A 63 43.77 21.94 -68.49
N LYS A 64 43.60 22.40 -67.24
CA LYS A 64 44.72 22.47 -66.26
C LYS A 64 44.92 21.14 -65.51
N LYS A 65 46.16 20.60 -65.48
CA LYS A 65 46.47 19.35 -64.76
C LYS A 65 46.65 19.64 -63.26
N ASN A 66 46.00 18.86 -62.40
CA ASN A 66 46.13 18.98 -60.95
C ASN A 66 47.02 17.86 -60.38
N PHE A 67 47.41 17.99 -59.10
CA PHE A 67 48.20 16.97 -58.40
C PHE A 67 47.37 15.77 -57.91
N TYR A 68 46.04 15.84 -57.98
CA TYR A 68 45.14 14.82 -57.45
C TYR A 68 45.46 13.40 -57.92
N LYS A 69 45.69 13.21 -59.23
CA LYS A 69 45.97 11.88 -59.78
C LYS A 69 47.26 11.28 -59.20
N SER A 70 48.35 12.06 -59.13
CA SER A 70 49.62 11.61 -58.54
C SER A 70 49.55 11.36 -57.04
N ILE A 71 48.74 12.13 -56.30
CA ILE A 71 48.58 11.97 -54.85
C ILE A 71 47.67 10.77 -54.55
N ALA A 72 46.55 10.62 -55.26
CA ALA A 72 45.61 9.51 -55.07
C ALA A 72 46.21 8.15 -55.47
N GLU A 73 47.05 8.09 -56.51
CA GLU A 73 47.73 6.87 -56.96
C GLU A 73 48.98 6.53 -56.13
N ASN A 74 49.42 7.43 -55.24
CA ASN A 74 50.56 7.16 -54.36
C ASN A 74 50.21 6.01 -53.40
N LYS A 75 51.11 5.00 -53.34
CA LYS A 75 50.93 3.79 -52.52
C LYS A 75 50.81 4.11 -51.04
N ASP A 76 51.55 5.09 -50.53
CA ASP A 76 51.50 5.48 -49.12
C ASP A 76 50.16 6.16 -48.80
N VAL A 77 49.68 7.04 -49.68
CA VAL A 77 48.37 7.69 -49.51
C VAL A 77 47.24 6.67 -49.54
N THR A 78 47.25 5.75 -50.50
CA THR A 78 46.26 4.66 -50.57
C THR A 78 46.28 3.80 -49.31
N LYS A 79 47.48 3.48 -48.79
CA LYS A 79 47.66 2.73 -47.55
C LYS A 79 47.06 3.48 -46.35
N TYR A 80 47.33 4.77 -46.19
CA TYR A 80 46.75 5.57 -45.09
C TYR A 80 45.23 5.69 -45.21
N VAL A 81 44.67 5.82 -46.41
CA VAL A 81 43.21 5.86 -46.63
C VAL A 81 42.57 4.54 -46.24
N MET A 82 43.18 3.41 -46.59
CA MET A 82 42.71 2.08 -46.17
C MET A 82 42.77 1.92 -44.64
N MET A 83 43.88 2.33 -44.01
CA MET A 83 44.01 2.29 -42.55
C MET A 83 42.97 3.17 -41.85
N MET A 84 42.72 4.38 -42.37
CA MET A 84 41.71 5.30 -41.82
C MET A 84 40.29 4.73 -41.96
N SER A 85 40.02 3.97 -43.03
CA SER A 85 38.73 3.33 -43.29
C SER A 85 38.37 2.20 -42.32
N SER A 86 39.37 1.65 -41.60
CA SER A 86 39.19 0.62 -40.58
C SER A 86 39.51 1.10 -39.17
N ALA A 87 39.89 2.37 -38.99
CA ALA A 87 40.41 2.88 -37.72
C ALA A 87 39.38 2.82 -36.58
N ILE A 88 38.11 3.13 -36.86
CA ILE A 88 37.05 3.05 -35.83
C ILE A 88 36.66 1.59 -35.58
N SER A 89 36.71 0.73 -36.61
CA SER A 89 36.44 -0.71 -36.46
C SER A 89 37.41 -1.40 -35.50
N THR A 90 38.69 -0.98 -35.48
CA THR A 90 39.67 -1.51 -34.51
C THR A 90 39.36 -1.10 -33.07
N LEU A 91 38.75 0.06 -32.86
CA LEU A 91 38.36 0.54 -31.53
C LEU A 91 37.04 -0.05 -31.01
N LYS A 92 36.31 -0.80 -31.84
CA LYS A 92 35.02 -1.37 -31.45
C LYS A 92 35.13 -2.28 -30.21
N ALA A 93 36.21 -3.04 -30.08
CA ALA A 93 36.44 -3.91 -28.94
C ALA A 93 36.60 -3.09 -27.64
N ASP A 94 37.47 -2.08 -27.66
CA ASP A 94 37.74 -1.21 -26.50
C ASP A 94 36.49 -0.44 -26.06
N VAL A 95 35.69 0.04 -27.01
CA VAL A 95 34.42 0.72 -26.72
C VAL A 95 33.39 -0.25 -26.14
N LEU A 96 33.32 -1.48 -26.63
CA LEU A 96 32.42 -2.50 -26.07
C LEU A 96 32.84 -2.93 -24.66
N GLU A 97 34.14 -3.05 -24.39
CA GLU A 97 34.66 -3.32 -23.04
C GLU A 97 34.29 -2.20 -22.07
N SER A 98 34.42 -0.95 -22.50
CA SER A 98 34.01 0.22 -21.71
C SER A 98 32.50 0.21 -21.44
N LEU A 99 31.69 -0.18 -22.43
CA LEU A 99 30.24 -0.32 -22.27
C LEU A 99 29.83 -1.50 -21.37
N GLN A 100 30.61 -2.58 -21.37
CA GLN A 100 30.32 -3.78 -20.58
C GLN A 100 30.35 -3.49 -19.07
N ARG A 101 31.13 -2.50 -18.61
CA ARG A 101 31.09 -2.07 -17.19
C ARG A 101 29.69 -1.61 -16.75
N TYR A 102 28.87 -1.12 -17.67
CA TYR A 102 27.51 -0.70 -17.36
C TYR A 102 26.50 -1.86 -17.41
N SER A 103 26.88 -3.05 -17.88
CA SER A 103 25.98 -4.22 -17.85
C SER A 103 25.67 -4.70 -16.44
N ASP A 104 26.49 -4.35 -15.44
CA ASP A 104 26.23 -4.65 -14.04
C ASP A 104 24.91 -4.01 -13.53
N TYR A 105 24.45 -2.95 -14.20
CA TYR A 105 23.19 -2.28 -13.93
C TYR A 105 21.99 -2.89 -14.67
N SER A 106 22.18 -3.99 -15.44
CA SER A 106 21.13 -4.52 -16.33
C SER A 106 19.85 -4.94 -15.64
N PHE A 107 19.98 -5.37 -14.38
CA PHE A 107 18.84 -5.72 -13.55
C PHE A 107 17.81 -4.58 -13.40
N LEU A 108 18.22 -3.31 -13.55
CA LEU A 108 17.32 -2.16 -13.46
C LEU A 108 16.30 -2.09 -14.59
N TRP A 109 16.65 -2.59 -15.79
CA TRP A 109 15.80 -2.51 -16.99
C TRP A 109 15.35 -3.87 -17.54
N GLU A 110 16.04 -4.96 -17.18
CA GLU A 110 15.68 -6.32 -17.63
C GLU A 110 14.51 -6.91 -16.84
N LYS A 111 14.40 -6.58 -15.55
CA LYS A 111 13.31 -7.05 -14.70
C LYS A 111 12.14 -6.08 -14.72
N ASP A 112 10.93 -6.63 -14.80
CA ASP A 112 9.73 -5.82 -14.59
C ASP A 112 9.66 -5.34 -13.15
N ARG A 113 9.40 -4.03 -12.99
CA ARG A 113 9.36 -3.38 -11.69
C ARG A 113 8.22 -3.91 -10.83
N GLN A 114 7.07 -4.16 -11.45
CA GLN A 114 5.87 -4.59 -10.73
C GLN A 114 6.01 -6.03 -10.29
N GLU A 115 6.51 -6.91 -11.15
CA GLU A 115 6.73 -8.33 -10.84
C GLU A 115 7.68 -8.49 -9.64
N ALA A 116 8.83 -7.80 -9.66
CA ALA A 116 9.80 -7.84 -8.57
C ALA A 116 9.25 -7.29 -7.24
N VAL A 117 8.41 -6.26 -7.28
CA VAL A 117 7.72 -5.76 -6.08
C VAL A 117 6.70 -6.78 -5.58
N THR A 118 5.91 -7.41 -6.46
CA THR A 118 4.93 -8.43 -6.05
C THR A 118 5.58 -9.68 -5.46
N GLU A 119 6.70 -10.14 -6.02
CA GLU A 119 7.48 -11.25 -5.46
C GLU A 119 8.00 -10.89 -4.06
N PHE A 120 8.49 -9.66 -3.90
CA PHE A 120 8.97 -9.18 -2.60
C PHE A 120 7.84 -9.14 -1.56
N ILE A 121 6.66 -8.61 -1.88
CA ILE A 121 5.50 -8.60 -0.96
C ILE A 121 5.08 -10.03 -0.59
N SER A 122 5.10 -10.95 -1.56
CA SER A 122 4.68 -12.35 -1.32
C SER A 122 5.55 -13.08 -0.29
N THR A 123 6.75 -12.55 -0.03
CA THR A 123 7.69 -13.06 0.97
C THR A 123 7.38 -12.55 2.39
N ASP A 124 6.36 -11.69 2.56
CA ASP A 124 6.01 -10.98 3.79
C ASP A 124 7.22 -10.29 4.47
N PRO A 125 7.79 -9.27 3.80
CA PRO A 125 9.06 -8.70 4.18
C PRO A 125 8.94 -7.86 5.46
N ILE A 126 9.92 -8.04 6.36
CA ILE A 126 10.03 -7.23 7.59
C ILE A 126 10.57 -5.83 7.28
N LEU A 127 10.32 -4.85 8.17
CA LEU A 127 10.81 -3.48 8.03
C LEU A 127 12.34 -3.38 7.83
N SER A 128 13.10 -4.31 8.41
CA SER A 128 14.56 -4.35 8.22
C SER A 128 14.95 -4.67 6.77
N GLU A 129 14.17 -5.46 6.05
CA GLU A 129 14.42 -5.78 4.64
C GLU A 129 14.11 -4.59 3.75
N TYR A 130 13.05 -3.83 4.05
CA TYR A 130 12.80 -2.55 3.40
C TYR A 130 13.97 -1.57 3.61
N LYS A 131 14.48 -1.43 4.84
CA LYS A 131 15.67 -0.60 5.13
C LYS A 131 16.90 -1.08 4.33
N ALA A 132 17.11 -2.39 4.22
CA ALA A 132 18.21 -2.94 3.43
C ALA A 132 18.06 -2.63 1.93
N LYS A 133 16.83 -2.65 1.39
CA LYS A 133 16.55 -2.24 0.01
C LYS A 133 16.78 -0.74 -0.20
N VAL A 134 16.37 0.12 0.74
CA VAL A 134 16.72 1.56 0.70
C VAL A 134 18.23 1.72 0.59
N ALA A 135 18.99 1.11 1.51
CA ALA A 135 20.44 1.24 1.54
C ALA A 135 21.10 0.71 0.26
N MET A 136 20.56 -0.35 -0.33
CA MET A 136 21.00 -0.86 -1.63
C MET A 136 20.79 0.18 -2.75
N PHE A 137 19.61 0.81 -2.82
CA PHE A 137 19.31 1.82 -3.82
C PHE A 137 20.12 3.11 -3.60
N THR A 138 20.29 3.57 -2.36
CA THR A 138 21.13 4.74 -2.05
C THR A 138 22.58 4.50 -2.48
N LYS A 139 23.14 3.33 -2.15
CA LYS A 139 24.50 2.96 -2.61
C LYS A 139 24.60 2.91 -4.14
N LEU A 140 23.52 2.50 -4.81
CA LEU A 140 23.47 2.48 -6.27
C LEU A 140 23.43 3.91 -6.85
N GLU A 141 22.68 4.81 -6.21
CA GLU A 141 22.66 6.25 -6.54
C GLU A 141 24.05 6.86 -6.38
N ASP A 142 24.74 6.59 -5.26
CA ASP A 142 26.11 7.05 -5.00
C ASP A 142 27.08 6.53 -6.08
N ASN A 143 27.02 5.23 -6.39
CA ASN A 143 27.86 4.63 -7.43
C ASN A 143 27.61 5.27 -8.81
N ILE A 144 26.37 5.63 -9.13
CA ILE A 144 26.02 6.31 -10.37
C ILE A 144 26.52 7.76 -10.35
N ASP A 145 26.50 8.40 -9.20
CA ASP A 145 27.01 9.74 -9.00
C ASP A 145 28.54 9.83 -9.12
N ASP A 146 29.24 8.75 -8.77
CA ASP A 146 30.70 8.61 -8.96
C ASP A 146 31.11 8.31 -10.42
N ILE A 147 30.16 7.95 -11.31
CA ILE A 147 30.47 7.74 -12.74
C ILE A 147 30.96 9.06 -13.36
N GLN A 148 32.14 9.01 -13.98
CA GLN A 148 32.75 10.13 -14.71
C GLN A 148 31.86 10.56 -15.88
N ALA A 149 31.67 11.88 -16.04
CA ALA A 149 30.78 12.46 -17.05
C ALA A 149 31.26 12.25 -18.50
N SER A 150 32.58 12.10 -18.69
CA SER A 150 33.17 11.68 -19.95
C SER A 150 34.30 10.68 -19.76
N GLU A 151 34.39 9.71 -20.67
CA GLU A 151 35.47 8.73 -20.75
C GLU A 151 36.08 8.77 -22.16
N VAL A 152 37.40 8.91 -22.24
CA VAL A 152 38.11 8.97 -23.53
C VAL A 152 38.61 7.57 -23.89
N VAL A 153 38.09 7.02 -24.98
CA VAL A 153 38.51 5.74 -25.57
C VAL A 153 39.22 6.02 -26.90
N GLY A 154 40.54 6.16 -26.83
CA GLY A 154 41.37 6.52 -27.98
C GLY A 154 41.03 7.91 -28.54
N PRO A 155 40.65 8.06 -29.83
CA PRO A 155 40.19 9.32 -30.42
C PRO A 155 38.69 9.59 -30.22
N ILE A 156 37.96 8.74 -29.48
CA ILE A 156 36.52 8.90 -29.23
C ILE A 156 36.32 9.28 -27.76
N GLU A 157 35.49 10.28 -27.50
CA GLU A 157 35.03 10.63 -26.15
C GLU A 157 33.58 10.19 -25.96
N LEU A 158 33.32 9.42 -24.90
CA LEU A 158 32.01 8.91 -24.53
C LEU A 158 31.40 9.81 -23.46
N PHE A 159 30.25 10.42 -23.75
CA PHE A 159 29.50 11.21 -22.79
C PHE A 159 28.47 10.34 -22.07
N THR A 160 28.60 10.22 -20.75
CA THR A 160 27.76 9.34 -19.91
C THR A 160 26.58 10.07 -19.27
N GLU A 161 26.48 11.40 -19.41
CA GLU A 161 25.46 12.22 -18.73
C GLU A 161 24.02 11.72 -18.94
N LYS A 162 23.67 11.38 -20.20
CA LYS A 162 22.34 10.87 -20.53
C LYS A 162 22.07 9.50 -19.91
N LEU A 163 23.09 8.65 -19.85
CA LEU A 163 23.00 7.34 -19.22
C LEU A 163 22.80 7.49 -17.70
N LYS A 164 23.59 8.36 -17.06
CA LYS A 164 23.48 8.71 -15.65
C LYS A 164 22.08 9.21 -15.31
N LEU A 165 21.55 10.13 -16.11
CA LEU A 165 20.18 10.63 -15.94
C LEU A 165 19.15 9.51 -16.06
N ALA A 166 19.24 8.67 -17.10
CA ALA A 166 18.31 7.56 -17.31
C ALA A 166 18.32 6.56 -16.14
N LEU A 167 19.51 6.17 -15.66
CA LEU A 167 19.66 5.27 -14.52
C LEU A 167 19.07 5.86 -13.22
N ARG A 168 19.30 7.15 -12.95
CA ARG A 168 18.68 7.83 -11.81
C ARG A 168 17.16 7.83 -11.90
N VAL A 169 16.60 8.09 -13.08
CA VAL A 169 15.15 8.07 -13.29
C VAL A 169 14.58 6.68 -13.00
N GLU A 170 15.25 5.62 -13.45
CA GLU A 170 14.82 4.25 -13.16
C GLU A 170 14.91 3.93 -11.67
N ILE A 171 16.01 4.27 -10.99
CA ILE A 171 16.12 4.03 -9.54
C ILE A 171 15.03 4.77 -8.77
N LYS A 172 14.75 6.03 -9.12
CA LYS A 172 13.64 6.78 -8.51
C LYS A 172 12.30 6.10 -8.76
N ALA A 173 12.07 5.53 -9.95
CA ALA A 173 10.87 4.77 -10.24
C ALA A 173 10.76 3.49 -9.39
N TRP A 174 11.87 2.76 -9.20
CA TRP A 174 11.96 1.61 -8.29
C TRP A 174 11.64 2.00 -6.84
N LYS A 175 12.33 3.03 -6.30
CA LYS A 175 12.11 3.57 -4.95
C LYS A 175 10.64 3.97 -4.74
N LEU A 176 10.05 4.65 -5.73
CA LEU A 176 8.66 5.08 -5.67
C LEU A 176 7.67 3.90 -5.61
N LEU A 177 7.90 2.84 -6.38
CA LEU A 177 7.02 1.67 -6.38
C LEU A 177 7.10 0.91 -5.05
N PHE A 178 8.31 0.64 -4.55
CA PHE A 178 8.50 0.02 -3.23
C PHE A 178 7.89 0.86 -2.10
N GLY A 179 8.09 2.18 -2.13
CA GLY A 179 7.51 3.09 -1.14
C GLY A 179 5.99 3.18 -1.21
N LYS A 180 5.39 3.21 -2.41
CA LYS A 180 3.92 3.19 -2.55
C LYS A 180 3.30 1.95 -1.93
N GLU A 181 3.92 0.80 -2.15
CA GLU A 181 3.42 -0.45 -1.60
C GLU A 181 3.57 -0.52 -0.08
N LEU A 182 4.74 -0.09 0.44
CA LEU A 182 4.98 0.03 1.87
C LEU A 182 3.92 0.94 2.51
N ASN A 183 3.66 2.11 1.92
CA ASN A 183 2.64 3.03 2.41
C ASN A 183 1.25 2.37 2.41
N ASN A 184 0.88 1.66 1.36
CA ASN A 184 -0.45 1.04 1.28
C ASN A 184 -0.65 -0.02 2.38
N ASN A 185 0.34 -0.87 2.65
CA ASN A 185 0.27 -1.90 3.70
C ASN A 185 0.16 -1.27 5.10
N PHE A 186 1.03 -0.30 5.42
CA PHE A 186 1.04 0.33 6.74
C PHE A 186 -0.11 1.33 6.95
N ARG A 187 -0.65 1.93 5.87
CA ARG A 187 -1.87 2.74 5.94
C ARG A 187 -3.08 1.92 6.37
N ILE A 188 -3.25 0.71 5.83
CA ILE A 188 -4.34 -0.19 6.24
C ILE A 188 -4.23 -0.52 7.73
N LYS A 189 -3.02 -0.83 8.21
CA LYS A 189 -2.77 -1.10 9.64
C LYS A 189 -3.02 0.13 10.51
N MET A 190 -2.62 1.31 10.05
CA MET A 190 -2.90 2.57 10.74
C MET A 190 -4.41 2.85 10.84
N ASP A 191 -5.14 2.68 9.74
CA ASP A 191 -6.59 2.89 9.71
C ASP A 191 -7.32 1.90 10.63
N GLU A 192 -6.85 0.66 10.74
CA GLU A 192 -7.36 -0.33 11.70
C GLU A 192 -7.19 0.16 13.15
N VAL A 193 -6.00 0.64 13.53
CA VAL A 193 -5.75 1.20 14.87
C VAL A 193 -6.62 2.42 15.13
N LEU A 194 -6.73 3.33 14.16
CA LEU A 194 -7.54 4.55 14.30
C LEU A 194 -9.03 4.23 14.44
N SER A 195 -9.54 3.30 13.63
CA SER A 195 -10.93 2.84 13.72
C SER A 195 -11.21 2.22 15.09
N PHE A 196 -10.29 1.39 15.60
CA PHE A 196 -10.40 0.84 16.95
C PHE A 196 -10.43 1.95 18.00
N VAL A 197 -9.52 2.92 17.92
CA VAL A 197 -9.46 4.03 18.88
C VAL A 197 -10.76 4.84 18.87
N ASP A 198 -11.30 5.17 17.70
CA ASP A 198 -12.52 5.95 17.57
C ASP A 198 -13.77 5.19 18.07
N ASP A 199 -13.89 3.90 17.74
CA ASP A 199 -15.04 3.09 18.13
C ASP A 199 -15.10 2.89 19.64
N TYR A 200 -13.98 2.52 20.27
CA TYR A 200 -13.93 2.32 21.72
C TYR A 200 -13.96 3.65 22.48
N SER A 201 -13.44 4.74 21.92
CA SER A 201 -13.62 6.08 22.52
C SER A 201 -15.08 6.48 22.58
N LYS A 202 -15.87 6.21 21.53
CA LYS A 202 -17.32 6.49 21.50
C LYS A 202 -18.09 5.62 22.49
N ARG A 203 -17.74 4.32 22.59
CA ARG A 203 -18.38 3.39 23.54
C ARG A 203 -18.12 3.81 24.99
N LEU A 204 -16.88 4.18 25.33
CA LEU A 204 -16.51 4.63 26.67
C LEU A 204 -17.05 6.04 27.02
N ALA A 205 -17.41 6.85 26.03
CA ALA A 205 -17.99 8.17 26.27
C ALA A 205 -19.49 8.11 26.64
N ARG A 206 -20.14 6.94 26.51
CA ARG A 206 -21.54 6.76 26.91
C ARG A 206 -21.63 6.78 28.45
N PRO A 207 -22.46 7.66 29.04
CA PRO A 207 -22.61 7.73 30.49
C PRO A 207 -23.31 6.48 31.03
N ILE A 208 -22.90 6.03 32.21
CA ILE A 208 -23.45 4.84 32.86
C ILE A 208 -24.73 5.23 33.63
N ARG A 209 -25.89 4.72 33.21
CA ARG A 209 -27.18 4.98 33.87
C ARG A 209 -27.88 3.71 34.33
N ASP A 210 -27.75 2.63 33.56
CA ASP A 210 -28.40 1.36 33.84
C ASP A 210 -27.41 0.17 33.85
N LEU A 211 -27.92 -1.02 34.20
CA LEU A 211 -27.13 -2.26 34.23
C LEU A 211 -26.63 -2.65 32.82
N GLN A 212 -27.36 -2.26 31.77
CA GLN A 212 -26.97 -2.51 30.39
C GLN A 212 -25.74 -1.68 30.00
N ASP A 213 -25.69 -0.40 30.37
CA ASP A 213 -24.57 0.50 30.17
C ASP A 213 -23.31 -0.02 30.89
N VAL A 214 -23.49 -0.56 32.11
CA VAL A 214 -22.42 -1.22 32.87
C VAL A 214 -21.85 -2.41 32.08
N ARG A 215 -22.73 -3.27 31.55
CA ARG A 215 -22.30 -4.45 30.77
C ARG A 215 -21.56 -4.05 29.50
N GLU A 216 -22.09 -3.09 28.74
CA GLU A 216 -21.47 -2.60 27.51
C GLU A 216 -20.10 -1.96 27.79
N SER A 217 -19.98 -1.18 28.88
CA SER A 217 -18.72 -0.57 29.30
C SER A 217 -17.69 -1.61 29.74
N MET A 218 -18.12 -2.63 30.50
CA MET A 218 -17.24 -3.74 30.91
C MET A 218 -16.75 -4.57 29.72
N GLY A 219 -17.65 -4.88 28.78
CA GLY A 219 -17.29 -5.55 27.54
C GLY A 219 -16.26 -4.75 26.74
N ALA A 220 -16.50 -3.44 26.59
CA ALA A 220 -15.56 -2.53 25.92
C ALA A 220 -14.19 -2.49 26.61
N LEU A 221 -14.13 -2.44 27.95
CA LEU A 221 -12.88 -2.46 28.71
C LEU A 221 -12.14 -3.81 28.55
N ALA A 222 -12.86 -4.93 28.53
CA ALA A 222 -12.28 -6.25 28.31
C ALA A 222 -11.67 -6.37 26.90
N ASP A 223 -12.38 -5.89 25.89
CA ASP A 223 -11.90 -5.88 24.51
C ASP A 223 -10.68 -4.98 24.32
N ILE A 224 -10.65 -3.80 24.98
CA ILE A 224 -9.48 -2.92 25.00
C ILE A 224 -8.30 -3.66 25.63
N ARG A 225 -8.50 -4.30 26.78
CA ARG A 225 -7.42 -5.03 27.49
C ARG A 225 -6.85 -6.18 26.66
N ASN A 226 -7.70 -6.92 25.94
CA ASN A 226 -7.28 -8.03 25.08
C ASN A 226 -6.48 -7.55 23.87
N ASN A 227 -6.86 -6.42 23.27
CA ASN A 227 -6.22 -5.89 22.06
C ASN A 227 -5.06 -4.91 22.35
N GLN A 228 -4.93 -4.41 23.58
CA GLN A 228 -3.95 -3.38 23.97
C GLN A 228 -2.53 -3.74 23.56
N ILE A 229 -2.09 -4.97 23.83
CA ILE A 229 -0.71 -5.40 23.56
C ILE A 229 -0.46 -5.44 22.05
N HIS A 230 -1.39 -6.02 21.29
CA HIS A 230 -1.28 -6.09 19.83
C HIS A 230 -1.21 -4.69 19.20
N LEU A 231 -2.08 -3.78 19.63
CA LEU A 231 -2.10 -2.40 19.12
C LEU A 231 -0.83 -1.63 19.52
N ASP A 232 -0.37 -1.71 20.77
CA ASP A 232 0.87 -1.03 21.17
C ASP A 232 2.10 -1.56 20.41
N MET A 233 2.14 -2.86 20.10
CA MET A 233 3.18 -3.45 19.27
C MET A 233 3.10 -3.01 17.80
N SER A 234 1.93 -2.68 17.26
CA SER A 234 1.78 -2.25 15.86
C SER A 234 2.13 -0.76 15.65
N LEU A 235 2.02 0.08 16.69
CA LEU A 235 2.33 1.52 16.60
C LEU A 235 3.78 1.79 16.17
N GLY A 236 4.77 1.16 16.80
CA GLY A 236 6.19 1.39 16.50
C GLY A 236 6.55 1.08 15.04
N PRO A 237 6.19 -0.10 14.51
CA PRO A 237 6.35 -0.43 13.09
C PRO A 237 5.66 0.56 12.13
N ILE A 238 4.50 1.10 12.49
CA ILE A 238 3.83 2.12 11.68
C ILE A 238 4.71 3.39 11.63
N GLU A 239 5.12 3.93 12.78
CA GLU A 239 5.98 5.12 12.85
C GLU A 239 7.30 4.92 12.08
N GLU A 240 7.95 3.77 12.25
CA GLU A 240 9.17 3.43 11.52
C GLU A 240 8.96 3.30 10.01
N SER A 241 7.82 2.76 9.56
CA SER A 241 7.53 2.63 8.13
C SER A 241 7.43 4.00 7.45
N TYR A 242 6.83 5.00 8.12
CA TYR A 242 6.74 6.37 7.60
C TYR A 242 8.09 7.09 7.62
N ALA A 243 8.97 6.76 8.57
CA ALA A 243 10.37 7.21 8.51
C ALA A 243 11.11 6.64 7.28
N ILE A 244 10.92 5.35 6.98
CA ILE A 244 11.51 4.72 5.78
C ILE A 244 10.94 5.33 4.48
N LEU A 245 9.65 5.69 4.45
CA LEU A 245 9.05 6.36 3.29
C LEU A 245 9.70 7.71 3.00
N ASN A 246 10.08 8.45 4.06
CA ASN A 246 10.83 9.68 3.93
C ASN A 246 12.24 9.42 3.35
N ASP A 247 12.91 8.36 3.77
CA ASP A 247 14.22 7.96 3.21
C ASP A 247 14.11 7.53 1.73
N PHE A 248 12.99 6.94 1.32
CA PHE A 248 12.70 6.65 -0.10
C PHE A 248 12.37 7.90 -0.94
N GLU A 249 12.30 9.09 -0.34
CA GLU A 249 11.83 10.34 -0.95
C GLU A 249 10.39 10.24 -1.52
N VAL A 250 9.56 9.34 -0.98
CA VAL A 250 8.17 9.21 -1.42
C VAL A 250 7.36 10.35 -0.80
N THR A 251 6.71 11.16 -1.64
CA THR A 251 5.84 12.24 -1.17
C THR A 251 4.56 11.66 -0.59
N VAL A 252 4.48 11.63 0.74
CA VAL A 252 3.28 11.27 1.50
C VAL A 252 2.43 12.54 1.73
N PRO A 253 1.09 12.48 1.63
CA PRO A 253 0.22 13.61 1.97
C PRO A 253 0.43 14.06 3.42
N LYS A 254 0.44 15.36 3.67
CA LYS A 254 0.59 15.90 5.04
C LYS A 254 -0.46 15.37 6.00
N GLU A 255 -1.69 15.19 5.52
CA GLU A 255 -2.79 14.63 6.31
C GLU A 255 -2.51 13.21 6.81
N GLU A 256 -1.84 12.37 6.01
CA GLU A 256 -1.45 11.01 6.44
C GLU A 256 -0.34 11.09 7.49
N ASN A 257 0.62 12.00 7.32
CA ASN A 257 1.72 12.18 8.26
C ASN A 257 1.25 12.72 9.63
N ASP A 258 0.35 13.71 9.62
CA ASP A 258 -0.25 14.27 10.84
C ASP A 258 -1.04 13.20 11.63
N ARG A 259 -1.68 12.24 10.92
CA ARG A 259 -2.35 11.11 11.56
C ARG A 259 -1.37 10.19 12.27
N VAL A 260 -0.25 9.85 11.65
CA VAL A 260 0.82 9.02 12.25
C VAL A 260 1.37 9.70 13.50
N ASP A 261 1.70 10.98 13.43
CA ASP A 261 2.22 11.75 14.57
C ASP A 261 1.23 11.80 15.75
N SER A 262 -0.08 11.88 15.45
CA SER A 262 -1.14 11.89 16.46
C SER A 262 -1.56 10.50 16.95
N LEU A 263 -1.16 9.42 16.28
CA LEU A 263 -1.61 8.05 16.53
C LEU A 263 -1.27 7.58 17.94
N ARG A 264 -0.04 7.80 18.38
CA ARG A 264 0.39 7.41 19.73
C ARG A 264 -0.32 8.21 20.80
N TYR A 265 -0.58 9.49 20.54
CA TYR A 265 -1.33 10.34 21.44
C TYR A 265 -2.80 9.89 21.56
N SER A 266 -3.47 9.58 20.44
CA SER A 266 -4.88 9.15 20.44
C SER A 266 -5.05 7.80 21.16
N PHE A 267 -4.15 6.85 20.93
CA PHE A 267 -4.15 5.57 21.65
C PHE A 267 -3.92 5.76 23.16
N GLN A 268 -2.95 6.58 23.57
CA GLN A 268 -2.73 6.88 24.98
C GLN A 268 -3.94 7.60 25.62
N LYS A 269 -4.62 8.46 24.86
CA LYS A 269 -5.84 9.13 25.30
C LYS A 269 -6.97 8.12 25.54
N LEU A 270 -7.16 7.15 24.65
CA LEU A 270 -8.10 6.04 24.87
C LEU A 270 -7.77 5.28 26.15
N MET A 271 -6.50 4.93 26.37
CA MET A 271 -6.08 4.22 27.59
C MET A 271 -6.37 5.00 28.87
N ARG A 272 -6.17 6.33 28.86
CA ARG A 272 -6.54 7.19 30.00
C ARG A 272 -8.05 7.22 30.22
N SER A 273 -8.83 7.28 29.14
CA SER A 273 -10.29 7.24 29.21
C SER A 273 -10.78 5.89 29.76
N ALA A 274 -10.19 4.78 29.33
CA ALA A 274 -10.50 3.45 29.81
C ALA A 274 -10.25 3.32 31.32
N ASN A 275 -9.10 3.80 31.81
CA ASN A 275 -8.81 3.82 33.24
C ASN A 275 -9.81 4.69 34.03
N HIS A 276 -10.21 5.83 33.48
CA HIS A 276 -11.21 6.69 34.12
C HIS A 276 -12.57 6.00 34.25
N VAL A 277 -13.06 5.38 33.18
CA VAL A 277 -14.33 4.63 33.18
C VAL A 277 -14.23 3.41 34.10
N GLN A 278 -13.07 2.74 34.16
CA GLN A 278 -12.85 1.65 35.10
C GLN A 278 -12.96 2.12 36.56
N ASP A 279 -12.35 3.26 36.91
CA ASP A 279 -12.44 3.84 38.25
C ASP A 279 -13.87 4.28 38.60
N GLU A 280 -14.59 4.86 37.63
CA GLU A 280 -16.01 5.22 37.80
C GLU A 280 -16.84 3.97 38.04
N LEU A 281 -16.63 2.92 37.25
CA LEU A 281 -17.41 1.70 37.37
C LEU A 281 -17.20 1.00 38.71
N VAL A 282 -15.97 0.95 39.22
CA VAL A 282 -15.67 0.42 40.56
C VAL A 282 -16.45 1.16 41.65
N ARG A 283 -16.73 2.46 41.48
CA ARG A 283 -17.53 3.24 42.44
C ARG A 283 -19.02 2.96 42.34
N VAL A 284 -19.55 2.76 41.14
CA VAL A 284 -21.01 2.63 40.91
C VAL A 284 -21.49 1.16 41.03
N GLN A 285 -20.60 0.19 40.78
CA GLN A 285 -20.90 -1.25 40.81
C GLN A 285 -21.55 -1.75 42.12
N PRO A 286 -21.15 -1.30 43.34
CA PRO A 286 -21.81 -1.73 44.57
C PRO A 286 -23.28 -1.30 44.68
N GLY A 287 -23.62 -0.12 44.15
CA GLY A 287 -24.99 0.42 44.14
C GLY A 287 -25.90 -0.44 43.28
N PHE A 288 -25.51 -0.64 42.01
CA PHE A 288 -26.25 -1.51 41.09
C PHE A 288 -26.35 -2.95 41.59
N LYS A 289 -25.31 -3.48 42.24
CA LYS A 289 -25.36 -4.81 42.86
C LYS A 289 -26.44 -4.87 43.95
N SER A 290 -26.54 -3.85 44.80
CA SER A 290 -27.57 -3.80 45.86
C SER A 290 -28.98 -3.69 45.30
N GLU A 291 -29.17 -2.85 44.29
CA GLU A 291 -30.45 -2.69 43.58
C GLU A 291 -30.89 -4.00 42.92
N LEU A 292 -29.96 -4.67 42.24
CA LEU A 292 -30.21 -5.96 41.60
C LEU A 292 -30.57 -7.04 42.63
N LEU A 293 -29.85 -7.14 43.75
CA LEU A 293 -30.17 -8.10 44.81
C LEU A 293 -31.58 -7.88 45.38
N THR A 294 -31.97 -6.61 45.52
CA THR A 294 -33.31 -6.24 45.99
C THR A 294 -34.37 -6.61 44.94
N SER A 295 -34.11 -6.33 43.66
CA SER A 295 -34.98 -6.72 42.52
C SER A 295 -35.18 -8.24 42.46
N VAL A 296 -34.10 -9.01 42.65
CA VAL A 296 -34.14 -10.48 42.69
C VAL A 296 -34.97 -11.00 43.87
N GLU A 297 -34.83 -10.39 45.05
CA GLU A 297 -35.64 -10.77 46.21
C GLU A 297 -37.13 -10.44 46.02
N THR A 298 -37.45 -9.28 45.43
CA THR A 298 -38.84 -8.93 45.10
C THR A 298 -39.41 -9.88 44.05
N PHE A 299 -38.65 -10.22 43.01
CA PHE A 299 -39.09 -11.18 42.00
C PHE A 299 -39.33 -12.57 42.59
N HIS A 300 -38.49 -13.03 43.53
CA HIS A 300 -38.72 -14.30 44.22
C HIS A 300 -40.02 -14.31 45.03
N LYS A 301 -40.36 -13.20 45.68
CA LYS A 301 -41.64 -13.04 46.41
C LYS A 301 -42.81 -13.00 45.42
N ASP A 302 -42.72 -12.19 44.37
CA ASP A 302 -43.74 -12.10 43.32
C ASP A 302 -43.96 -13.44 42.62
N ALA A 303 -42.90 -14.24 42.42
CA ALA A 303 -43.00 -15.58 41.84
C ALA A 303 -43.62 -16.60 42.78
N ALA A 304 -43.39 -16.49 44.09
CA ALA A 304 -44.04 -17.32 45.10
C ALA A 304 -45.54 -16.99 45.20
N ASP A 305 -45.87 -15.70 45.31
CA ASP A 305 -47.24 -15.19 45.34
C ASP A 305 -47.97 -15.55 44.04
N PHE A 306 -47.29 -15.46 42.90
CA PHE A 306 -47.83 -15.90 41.61
C PHE A 306 -48.13 -17.40 41.58
N ALA A 307 -47.24 -18.23 42.11
CA ALA A 307 -47.46 -19.68 42.15
C ALA A 307 -48.67 -20.04 43.02
N GLU A 308 -48.83 -19.38 44.17
CA GLU A 308 -50.00 -19.55 45.02
C GLU A 308 -51.29 -19.07 44.34
N ASN A 309 -51.26 -17.88 43.73
CA ASN A 309 -52.40 -17.32 42.99
C ASN A 309 -52.75 -18.13 41.73
N TYR A 310 -51.79 -18.78 41.09
CA TYR A 310 -52.04 -19.65 39.93
C TYR A 310 -52.74 -20.95 40.34
N ASP A 311 -52.42 -21.49 41.52
CA ASP A 311 -53.07 -22.70 42.03
C ASP A 311 -54.52 -22.40 42.52
N VAL A 312 -54.80 -21.18 43.00
CA VAL A 312 -56.12 -20.77 43.53
C VAL A 312 -57.05 -20.13 42.48
N ASP A 313 -56.52 -19.25 41.63
CA ASP A 313 -57.29 -18.44 40.66
C ASP A 313 -56.86 -18.66 39.20
N GLY A 314 -55.96 -19.61 38.94
CA GLY A 314 -55.45 -19.90 37.62
C GLY A 314 -56.46 -20.56 36.68
N PRO A 315 -56.06 -20.72 35.40
CA PRO A 315 -56.88 -21.37 34.37
C PRO A 315 -57.06 -22.89 34.58
N MET A 316 -56.46 -23.47 35.62
CA MET A 316 -56.51 -24.91 35.94
C MET A 316 -57.44 -25.25 37.11
N CYS A 317 -58.15 -24.27 37.69
CA CYS A 317 -59.10 -24.53 38.78
C CYS A 317 -60.29 -25.37 38.30
N GLU A 318 -60.69 -26.38 39.10
CA GLU A 318 -61.79 -27.29 38.75
C GLU A 318 -63.14 -26.53 38.75
N GLY A 319 -63.87 -26.56 37.62
CA GLY A 319 -65.25 -26.05 37.52
C GLY A 319 -65.48 -24.77 36.70
N ILE A 320 -64.48 -24.25 35.99
CA ILE A 320 -64.60 -23.01 35.19
C ILE A 320 -65.03 -23.24 33.73
N SER A 321 -65.70 -22.24 33.14
CA SER A 321 -66.10 -22.27 31.73
C SER A 321 -64.91 -22.00 30.78
N PRO A 322 -64.91 -22.51 29.53
CA PRO A 322 -63.79 -22.32 28.59
C PRO A 322 -63.47 -20.86 28.27
N ASN A 323 -64.46 -19.96 28.30
CA ASN A 323 -64.25 -18.54 28.06
C ASN A 323 -63.56 -17.86 29.27
N GLU A 324 -63.97 -18.23 30.49
CA GLU A 324 -63.40 -17.69 31.72
C GLU A 324 -61.96 -18.19 31.97
N ALA A 325 -61.66 -19.43 31.58
CA ALA A 325 -60.29 -19.95 31.57
C ALA A 325 -59.36 -19.18 30.61
N ASN A 326 -59.88 -18.77 29.45
CA ASN A 326 -59.13 -17.98 28.47
C ASN A 326 -58.86 -16.54 28.95
N ASP A 327 -59.81 -15.92 29.65
CA ASP A 327 -59.63 -14.59 30.22
C ASP A 327 -58.63 -14.61 31.38
N ARG A 328 -58.69 -15.62 32.26
CA ARG A 328 -57.70 -15.84 33.32
C ARG A 328 -56.31 -16.05 32.74
N LEU A 329 -56.18 -16.89 31.70
CA LEU A 329 -54.91 -17.12 30.99
C LEU A 329 -54.28 -15.82 30.47
N GLN A 330 -55.06 -14.87 29.94
CA GLN A 330 -54.53 -13.57 29.47
C GLN A 330 -53.96 -12.71 30.61
N VAL A 331 -54.56 -12.78 31.81
CA VAL A 331 -54.03 -12.10 33.00
C VAL A 331 -52.70 -12.72 33.43
N PHE A 332 -52.63 -14.06 33.46
CA PHE A 332 -51.43 -14.80 33.85
C PHE A 332 -50.30 -14.73 32.79
N GLN A 333 -50.60 -14.44 31.51
CA GLN A 333 -49.59 -14.15 30.48
C GLN A 333 -48.77 -12.88 30.77
N LYS A 334 -49.27 -11.93 31.57
CA LYS A 334 -48.51 -10.72 31.96
C LYS A 334 -47.30 -11.05 32.84
N PHE A 335 -47.41 -12.08 33.68
CA PHE A 335 -46.29 -12.56 34.49
C PHE A 335 -45.21 -13.23 33.64
N GLY A 336 -45.59 -13.88 32.54
CA GLY A 336 -44.62 -14.36 31.55
C GLY A 336 -43.76 -13.24 30.95
N LYS A 337 -44.31 -12.03 30.79
CA LYS A 337 -43.52 -10.85 30.37
C LYS A 337 -42.58 -10.35 31.46
N LEU A 338 -43.04 -10.31 32.71
CA LEU A 338 -42.21 -9.93 33.86
C LEU A 338 -41.05 -10.91 34.05
N SER A 339 -41.30 -12.22 33.87
CA SER A 339 -40.26 -13.25 33.94
C SER A 339 -39.24 -13.14 32.80
N GLU A 340 -39.65 -12.67 31.62
CA GLU A 340 -38.75 -12.46 30.49
C GLU A 340 -37.89 -11.20 30.67
N GLU A 341 -38.47 -10.13 31.22
CA GLU A 341 -37.75 -8.90 31.58
C GLU A 341 -36.70 -9.19 32.67
N PHE A 342 -37.08 -9.97 33.69
CA PHE A 342 -36.16 -10.41 34.74
C PHE A 342 -35.05 -11.35 34.22
N ARG A 343 -35.33 -12.20 33.23
CA ARG A 343 -34.34 -13.05 32.56
C ARG A 343 -33.25 -12.20 31.90
N VAL A 344 -33.62 -11.10 31.26
CA VAL A 344 -32.67 -10.16 30.64
C VAL A 344 -31.80 -9.48 31.70
N GLU A 345 -32.38 -9.10 32.85
CA GLU A 345 -31.63 -8.53 33.98
C GLU A 345 -30.64 -9.52 34.61
N THR A 346 -31.03 -10.80 34.76
CA THR A 346 -30.17 -11.85 35.32
C THR A 346 -29.08 -12.32 34.35
N GLU A 347 -29.36 -12.44 33.05
CA GLU A 347 -28.31 -12.67 32.03
C GLU A 347 -27.33 -11.49 31.96
N GLY A 348 -27.82 -10.27 32.19
CA GLY A 348 -26.98 -9.08 32.38
C GLY A 348 -26.07 -9.18 33.61
N ALA A 349 -26.60 -9.73 34.70
CA ALA A 349 -25.89 -9.91 35.96
C ALA A 349 -24.80 -11.00 35.93
N ASP A 350 -24.97 -12.06 35.13
CA ASP A 350 -23.96 -13.13 34.97
C ASP A 350 -22.74 -12.68 34.14
N SER A 351 -22.92 -11.63 33.32
CA SER A 351 -21.86 -11.04 32.48
C SER A 351 -20.96 -10.07 33.24
N VAL A 352 -21.49 -9.48 34.31
CA VAL A 352 -20.73 -8.71 35.29
C VAL A 352 -20.29 -9.76 36.32
N ASP A 353 -19.01 -9.87 36.70
CA ASP A 353 -18.52 -10.85 37.69
C ASP A 353 -19.10 -10.63 39.12
N ILE A 354 -20.42 -10.59 39.25
CA ILE A 354 -21.21 -10.49 40.47
C ILE A 354 -21.58 -11.92 40.83
N LEU A 355 -20.63 -12.61 41.45
CA LEU A 355 -20.84 -13.94 42.05
C LEU A 355 -22.17 -14.01 42.81
N LEU A 356 -23.15 -14.72 42.23
CA LEU A 356 -24.11 -15.54 42.96
C LEU A 356 -24.34 -16.84 42.16
N PRO A 357 -24.12 -18.03 42.76
CA PRO A 357 -24.51 -19.27 42.12
C PRO A 357 -26.03 -19.28 41.94
N SER A 358 -26.49 -19.23 40.69
CA SER A 358 -27.90 -19.32 40.33
C SER A 358 -28.48 -20.66 40.79
N SER A 359 -29.02 -20.72 42.00
CA SER A 359 -29.91 -21.80 42.41
C SER A 359 -31.35 -21.39 42.09
N HIS A 360 -31.63 -21.24 40.79
CA HIS A 360 -33.00 -21.01 40.32
C HIS A 360 -33.81 -22.32 40.45
N PRO A 361 -34.99 -22.31 41.10
CA PRO A 361 -35.89 -23.44 41.07
C PRO A 361 -36.55 -23.52 39.68
N ARG A 362 -36.04 -24.41 38.82
CA ARG A 362 -36.58 -24.77 37.48
C ARG A 362 -38.10 -25.05 37.42
N LYS A 363 -38.77 -25.16 38.56
CA LYS A 363 -40.18 -25.50 38.70
C LYS A 363 -41.15 -24.39 38.25
N VAL A 364 -40.73 -23.11 38.29
CA VAL A 364 -41.60 -21.99 37.88
C VAL A 364 -41.59 -21.80 36.36
N GLN A 365 -40.43 -21.97 35.72
CA GLN A 365 -40.26 -21.92 34.26
C GLN A 365 -41.08 -23.03 33.56
N GLY A 366 -41.11 -24.24 34.14
CA GLY A 366 -41.88 -25.37 33.63
C GLY A 366 -43.39 -25.09 33.59
N ARG A 367 -43.93 -24.46 34.64
CA ARG A 367 -45.36 -24.15 34.72
C ARG A 367 -45.78 -23.01 33.77
N CYS A 368 -44.95 -21.98 33.60
CA CYS A 368 -45.20 -20.90 32.62
C CYS A 368 -45.13 -21.41 31.17
N ASN A 369 -44.14 -22.26 30.84
CA ASN A 369 -44.04 -22.85 29.50
C ASN A 369 -45.19 -23.80 29.19
N CYS A 370 -45.70 -24.55 30.18
CA CYS A 370 -46.90 -25.36 30.02
C CYS A 370 -48.18 -24.52 29.80
N ALA A 371 -48.30 -23.35 30.44
CA ALA A 371 -49.41 -22.42 30.22
C ALA A 371 -49.35 -21.77 28.82
N LEU A 372 -48.16 -21.45 28.32
CA LEU A 372 -47.95 -20.96 26.95
C LEU A 372 -48.24 -22.05 25.90
N ALA A 373 -47.81 -23.30 26.13
CA ALA A 373 -48.09 -24.44 25.25
C ALA A 373 -49.60 -24.79 25.18
N ALA A 374 -50.33 -24.65 26.29
CA ALA A 374 -51.79 -24.84 26.31
C ALA A 374 -52.55 -23.75 25.51
N SER A 375 -51.99 -22.54 25.41
CA SER A 375 -52.56 -21.43 24.64
C SER A 375 -52.34 -21.55 23.11
N GLY A 376 -51.27 -22.24 22.70
CA GLY A 376 -50.87 -22.39 21.30
C GLY A 376 -51.62 -23.46 20.52
N ASN A 377 -52.42 -24.31 21.17
CA ASN A 377 -53.10 -25.43 20.51
C ASN A 377 -54.60 -25.16 20.25
N LYS A 378 -54.94 -23.93 19.85
CA LYS A 378 -56.23 -23.63 19.20
C LYS A 378 -56.15 -24.05 17.74
N GLY A 379 -56.30 -25.35 17.51
CA GLY A 379 -56.61 -25.88 16.19
C GLY A 379 -55.94 -27.21 15.92
N LEU A 380 -56.55 -28.31 16.39
CA LEU A 380 -56.74 -29.56 15.64
C LEU A 380 -57.37 -30.62 16.56
N HIS A 381 -58.59 -31.00 16.19
CA HIS A 381 -59.32 -32.23 16.51
C HIS A 381 -59.54 -32.68 17.97
N HIS A 382 -60.82 -32.66 18.35
CA HIS A 382 -61.49 -33.59 19.26
C HIS A 382 -60.98 -35.03 19.05
N GLN A 383 -60.16 -35.56 19.98
CA GLN A 383 -60.21 -36.94 20.49
C GLN A 383 -59.04 -37.34 21.41
N SER A 384 -58.00 -36.52 21.60
CA SER A 384 -56.85 -36.86 22.47
C SER A 384 -56.83 -36.14 23.83
N SER A 385 -57.93 -35.49 24.22
CA SER A 385 -57.96 -34.63 25.41
C SER A 385 -58.00 -35.38 26.75
N THR A 386 -58.16 -36.71 26.77
CA THR A 386 -58.21 -37.48 28.03
C THR A 386 -56.84 -38.02 28.46
N ASP A 387 -55.92 -38.26 27.53
CA ASP A 387 -54.62 -38.89 27.81
C ASP A 387 -53.52 -37.87 28.15
N LEU A 388 -53.64 -36.62 27.70
CA LEU A 388 -52.74 -35.52 28.08
C LEU A 388 -53.02 -35.00 29.51
N TRP A 389 -54.27 -35.12 29.98
CA TRP A 389 -54.68 -34.66 31.31
C TRP A 389 -54.25 -35.61 32.43
N THR A 390 -54.12 -36.91 32.16
CA THR A 390 -53.57 -37.90 33.11
C THR A 390 -52.05 -37.81 33.25
N LEU A 391 -51.33 -37.41 32.19
CA LEU A 391 -49.88 -37.18 32.23
C LEU A 391 -49.49 -35.90 32.99
N LEU A 392 -50.36 -34.90 33.06
CA LEU A 392 -50.15 -33.67 33.85
C LEU A 392 -50.31 -33.90 35.37
N ARG A 393 -51.00 -34.96 35.81
CA ARG A 393 -51.23 -35.27 37.23
C ARG A 393 -50.07 -35.99 37.91
N SER A 394 -49.10 -36.50 37.16
CA SER A 394 -48.01 -37.35 37.68
C SER A 394 -46.74 -36.58 38.08
N GLY A 395 -46.73 -35.25 37.99
CA GLY A 395 -45.65 -34.42 38.56
C GLY A 395 -44.25 -34.70 38.00
N LEU A 396 -44.15 -35.19 36.76
CA LEU A 396 -42.88 -35.36 36.05
C LEU A 396 -42.65 -34.18 35.10
N CYS A 397 -42.25 -33.04 35.66
CA CYS A 397 -41.37 -32.05 35.04
C CYS A 397 -40.78 -31.13 36.12
#